data_AF-A0A3A1XD40-F1
#
_entry.id   AF-A0A3A1XD40-F1
#
_cell.length_a   1.000
_cell.length_b   1.000
_cell.length_c   1.000
_cell.angle_alpha   90.00
_cell.angle_beta   90.00
_cell.angle_gamma   90.00
#
_symmetry.space_group_name_H-M   'P 1'
#
loop_
_entity.id
_entity.type
_entity.pdbx_description
1 polymer ?
#
loop_
_entity_poly.entity_id
_entity_poly.type
_entity_poly.pdbx_seq_one_letter_code
_entity_poly.pdbx_strand_id
1 'polypeptide(L)' 'MCSHVAIINEGHVAASGTLEEVAQGKDLEDRFMELVGGRHS' A
#
# COMPACT_ATOMS: atom_id res chain seq x y z
N MET A 1 -3.84 -8.69 -17.78
CA MET A 1 -4.15 -8.46 -16.35
C MET A 1 -3.02 -7.64 -15.77
N CYS A 2 -3.31 -6.49 -15.18
CA CYS A 2 -2.31 -5.67 -14.53
C CYS A 2 -2.08 -6.24 -13.13
N SER A 3 -0.98 -6.95 -12.94
CA SER A 3 -0.68 -7.64 -11.69
C SER A 3 0.06 -6.77 -10.68
N HIS A 4 0.17 -5.45 -10.92
CA HIS A 4 1.04 -4.55 -10.17
C HIS A 4 0.25 -3.33 -9.72
N VAL A 5 0.35 -3.00 -8.44
CA VAL A 5 -0.34 -1.90 -7.78
C VAL A 5 0.67 -1.08 -6.98
N ALA A 6 0.34 0.18 -6.73
CA ALA A 6 1.11 1.06 -5.87
C ALA A 6 0.16 1.85 -4.98
N ILE A 7 0.54 2.00 -3.71
CA ILE A 7 -0.12 2.89 -2.75
C ILE A 7 0.66 4.20 -2.75
N ILE A 8 -0.03 5.30 -3.03
CA ILE A 8 0.54 6.64 -3.11
C ILE A 8 -0.03 7.46 -1.95
N ASN A 9 0.85 8.05 -1.15
CA ASN A 9 0.52 8.96 -0.07
C ASN A 9 1.29 10.27 -0.25
N GLU A 10 0.61 11.41 -0.19
CA GLU A 10 1.23 12.75 -0.30
C GLU A 10 2.13 12.93 -1.54
N GLY A 11 1.81 12.27 -2.65
CA GLY A 11 2.62 12.32 -3.88
C GLY A 11 3.87 11.41 -3.87
N HIS A 12 4.06 10.61 -2.82
CA HIS A 12 5.13 9.64 -2.69
C HIS A 12 4.58 8.21 -2.72
N VAL A 13 5.33 7.29 -3.34
CA VAL A 13 5.00 5.85 -3.29
C VAL A 13 5.30 5.32 -1.90
N ALA A 14 4.26 4.86 -1.21
CA ALA A 14 4.36 4.24 0.11
C ALA A 14 4.64 2.73 0.01
N ALA A 15 4.07 2.06 -1.00
CA ALA A 15 4.35 0.66 -1.35
C ALA A 15 4.04 0.42 -2.84
N SER A 16 4.75 -0.52 -3.47
CA SER A 16 4.49 -0.95 -4.84
C SER A 16 4.87 -2.42 -5.01
N GLY A 17 4.07 -3.16 -5.75
CA GLY A 17 4.26 -4.60 -5.93
C GLY A 17 3.04 -5.25 -6.54
N THR A 18 3.01 -6.57 -6.55
CA THR A 18 1.78 -7.30 -6.78
C THR A 18 0.75 -7.08 -5.67
N LEU A 19 -0.50 -7.44 -5.95
CA LEU A 19 -1.58 -7.30 -4.97
C LEU A 19 -1.23 -8.00 -3.66
N GLU A 20 -0.72 -9.23 -3.74
CA GLU A 20 -0.32 -10.05 -2.59
C GLU A 20 0.89 -9.44 -1.85
N GLU A 21 1.87 -8.93 -2.59
CA GLU A 21 3.04 -8.26 -2.01
C GLU A 21 2.66 -6.97 -1.28
N VAL A 22 1.72 -6.18 -1.79
CA VAL A 22 1.26 -4.95 -1.14
C VAL A 22 0.33 -5.27 0.04
N ALA A 23 -0.53 -6.27 -0.12
CA ALA A 23 -1.42 -6.80 0.90
C ALA A 23 -0.68 -7.36 2.12
N GLN A 24 0.52 -7.94 1.94
CA GLN A 24 1.33 -8.53 3.02
C GLN A 24 0.53 -9.53 3.89
N GLY A 25 -0.39 -10.29 3.26
CA GLY A 25 -1.26 -11.24 3.96
C GLY A 25 -2.40 -10.61 4.78
N LYS A 26 -2.63 -9.30 4.63
CA LYS A 26 -3.75 -8.57 5.22
C LYS A 26 -4.71 -8.08 4.13
N ASP A 27 -5.84 -7.52 4.55
CA ASP A 27 -6.71 -6.79 3.63
C ASP A 27 -6.00 -5.52 3.11
N LEU A 28 -6.30 -5.13 1.87
CA LEU A 28 -5.72 -3.93 1.26
C LEU A 28 -6.12 -2.65 1.98
N GLU A 29 -7.33 -2.60 2.55
CA GLU A 29 -7.79 -1.47 3.34
C GLU A 29 -6.94 -1.30 4.62
N ASP A 30 -6.66 -2.40 5.34
CA ASP A 30 -5.79 -2.38 6.52
C ASP A 30 -4.37 -1.91 6.16
N ARG A 31 -3.81 -2.44 5.07
CA ARG A 31 -2.50 -2.01 4.56
C ARG A 31 -2.47 -0.55 4.15
N PHE A 32 -3.52 -0.06 3.51
CA PHE A 32 -3.65 1.33 3.14
C PHE A 32 -3.66 2.22 4.38
N MET A 33 -4.47 1.88 5.39
CA MET A 33 -4.51 2.62 6.66
C MET A 33 -3.15 2.63 7.38
N GLU A 34 -2.43 1.51 7.41
CA GLU A 34 -1.08 1.45 8.00
C GLU A 34 -0.08 2.36 7.27
N LEU A 35 -0.10 2.34 5.93
CA LEU A 35 0.86 3.06 5.10
C LEU A 35 0.59 4.56 5.01
N VAL A 36 -0.68 4.97 5.10
CA VAL A 36 -1.12 6.36 5.03
C VAL A 36 -1.22 7.00 6.41
N GLY A 37 -1.71 6.25 7.40
CA GLY A 37 -1.91 6.75 8.77
C GLY A 37 -0.66 6.68 9.66
N GLY A 38 0.32 5.83 9.35
CA GLY A 38 1.49 5.59 10.22
C GLY A 38 2.70 6.49 9.97
N ARG A 39 2.68 7.37 8.97
CA ARG A 39 3.87 8.16 8.54
C ARG A 39 3.91 9.62 9.02
N HIS A 40 2.99 10.05 9.88
CA HIS A 40 3.08 11.36 10.55
C HIS A 40 3.46 11.18 12.02
N SER A 41 4.78 11.26 12.29
CA SER A 41 5.38 11.65 13.57
C SER A 41 6.68 12.39 13.29
#